data_AF-J9R8Q2-F1
#
_entry.id   AF-J9R8Q2-F1
#
_cell.length_a   1.000
_cell.length_b   1.000
_cell.length_c   1.000
_cell.angle_alpha   90.00
_cell.angle_beta   90.00
_cell.angle_gamma   90.00
#
_symmetry.space_group_name_H-M   'P 1'
#
loop_
_entity.id
_entity.type
_entity.pdbx_description
1 polymer ?
#
loop_
_entity_poly.entity_id
_entity_poly.type
_entity_poly.pdbx_seq_one_letter_code
_entity_poly.pdbx_strand_id
1 'polypeptide(L)' 'TGSAKTYANSVQAYVHVRDVALAHILVFETPSASGRYLCSESVLHRGEVVEILAKFFPEYPIPT' A
#
# COMPACT_ATOMS: atom_id res chain seq x y z
N THR A 1 -17.34 -4.60 20.47
CA THR A 1 -17.46 -5.89 19.74
C THR A 1 -16.97 -5.79 18.30
N GLY A 2 -15.94 -4.98 18.00
CA GLY A 2 -15.66 -4.55 16.61
C GLY A 2 -14.22 -4.70 16.09
N SER A 3 -13.33 -5.46 16.74
CA SER A 3 -12.02 -5.76 16.13
C SER A 3 -12.09 -7.07 15.36
N ALA A 4 -11.65 -7.05 14.09
CA ALA A 4 -11.48 -8.27 13.31
C ALA A 4 -10.44 -9.16 14.00
N LYS A 5 -10.72 -10.47 14.10
CA LYS A 5 -9.81 -11.42 14.76
C LYS A 5 -8.72 -11.94 13.83
N THR A 6 -9.01 -11.99 12.54
CA THR A 6 -8.14 -12.54 11.49
C THR A 6 -8.12 -11.62 10.28
N TYR A 7 -7.21 -11.86 9.36
CA TYR A 7 -7.11 -11.15 8.08
C TYR A 7 -7.37 -12.10 6.89
N ALA A 8 -7.74 -11.53 5.74
CA ALA A 8 -7.96 -12.31 4.53
C ALA A 8 -6.63 -12.84 3.97
N ASN A 9 -6.60 -14.10 3.53
CA ASN A 9 -5.49 -14.66 2.76
C ASN A 9 -5.49 -14.09 1.34
N SER A 10 -4.90 -12.91 1.18
CA SER A 10 -4.93 -12.12 -0.05
C SER A 10 -3.72 -11.21 -0.13
N VAL A 11 -3.31 -10.88 -1.35
CA VAL A 11 -2.24 -9.92 -1.65
C VAL A 11 -2.80 -8.67 -2.32
N GLN A 12 -2.18 -7.52 -2.07
CA GLN A 12 -2.52 -6.26 -2.72
C GLN A 12 -1.28 -5.41 -2.95
N ALA A 13 -1.25 -4.68 -4.08
CA ALA A 13 -0.26 -3.66 -4.38
C ALA A 13 -0.48 -2.39 -3.57
N TYR A 14 0.60 -1.82 -3.04
CA TYR A 14 0.61 -0.55 -2.31
C TYR A 14 1.59 0.43 -2.96
N VAL A 15 1.27 1.71 -2.85
CA VAL A 15 2.14 2.82 -3.25
C VAL A 15 1.83 4.01 -2.33
N HIS A 16 2.86 4.77 -2.00
CA HIS A 16 2.68 5.96 -1.18
C HIS A 16 1.97 7.07 -1.97
N VAL A 17 1.02 7.77 -1.35
CA VAL A 17 0.17 8.78 -2.04
C VAL A 17 0.98 9.93 -2.65
N ARG A 18 2.09 10.33 -2.02
CA ARG A 18 2.97 11.39 -2.57
C ARG A 18 3.65 10.94 -3.86
N ASP A 19 4.02 9.67 -3.96
CA ASP A 19 4.68 9.14 -5.15
C ASP A 19 3.70 9.08 -6.32
N VAL A 20 2.43 8.77 -6.04
CA VAL A 20 1.35 8.87 -7.06
C VAL A 20 1.19 10.30 -7.54
N ALA A 21 1.15 11.28 -6.63
CA ALA A 21 1.03 12.69 -7.01
C ALA A 21 2.21 13.16 -7.85
N LEU A 22 3.44 12.81 -7.45
CA LEU A 22 4.65 13.10 -8.20
C LEU A 22 4.69 12.39 -9.56
N ALA A 23 4.22 11.14 -9.63
CA ALA A 23 4.13 10.41 -10.90
C ALA A 23 3.19 11.11 -11.89
N HIS A 24 2.07 11.67 -11.43
CA HIS A 24 1.18 12.44 -12.28
C HIS A 24 1.85 13.71 -12.83
N ILE A 25 2.55 14.47 -11.97
CA ILE A 25 3.30 15.66 -12.39
C ILE A 25 4.37 15.27 -13.41
N LEU A 26 5.15 14.23 -13.12
CA LEU A 26 6.23 13.76 -13.99
C LEU A 26 5.72 13.36 -15.38
N VAL A 27 4.64 12.58 -15.43
CA VAL A 27 4.05 12.14 -16.71
C VAL A 27 3.45 13.32 -17.48
N PHE A 28 2.88 14.30 -16.80
CA PHE A 28 2.37 15.52 -17.44
C PHE A 28 3.49 16.41 -18.01
N GLU A 29 4.58 16.59 -17.26
CA GLU A 29 5.68 17.49 -17.64
C GLU A 29 6.65 16.88 -18.66
N THR A 30 6.64 15.57 -18.85
CA THR A 30 7.56 14.86 -19.76
C THR A 30 6.96 14.76 -21.17
N PRO A 31 7.46 15.50 -22.19
CA PRO A 31 6.82 15.54 -23.51
C PRO A 31 6.80 14.20 -24.27
N SER A 32 7.74 13.31 -23.95
CA SER A 32 7.82 11.97 -24.54
C SER A 32 6.98 10.92 -23.80
N ALA A 33 6.36 11.27 -22.67
CA ALA A 33 5.54 10.33 -21.92
C ALA A 33 4.26 9.99 -22.70
N SER A 34 3.94 8.70 -22.78
CA SER A 34 2.79 8.22 -23.53
C SER A 34 2.33 6.85 -23.04
N GLY A 35 1.05 6.54 -23.24
CA GLY A 35 0.47 5.26 -22.86
C GLY A 35 0.10 5.18 -21.38
N ARG A 36 0.36 4.03 -20.76
CA ARG A 36 -0.09 3.69 -19.40
C ARG A 36 1.11 3.37 -18.52
N TYR A 37 1.09 3.90 -17.29
CA TYR A 37 2.13 3.68 -16.28
C TYR A 37 1.52 2.97 -15.07
N LEU A 38 2.10 1.83 -14.69
CA LEU A 38 1.74 1.16 -13.44
C LEU A 38 2.51 1.82 -12.29
N CYS A 39 1.78 2.43 -11.35
CA CYS A 39 2.34 3.11 -10.20
C CYS A 39 2.09 2.27 -8.93
N SER A 40 3.02 1.36 -8.64
CA SER A 40 3.00 0.44 -7.50
C SER A 40 4.41 0.33 -6.93
N GLU A 41 4.57 0.26 -5.62
CA GLU A 41 5.87 0.06 -4.96
C GLU A 41 6.07 -1.43 -4.63
N SER A 42 5.21 -2.01 -3.79
CA SER A 42 5.30 -3.41 -3.38
C SER A 42 3.93 -4.09 -3.35
N VAL A 43 3.94 -5.42 -3.48
CA VAL A 43 2.75 -6.26 -3.31
C VAL A 43 2.93 -7.03 -2.02
N LEU A 44 1.99 -6.86 -1.07
CA LEU A 44 2.09 -7.46 0.25
C LEU A 44 0.89 -8.38 0.51
N HIS A 45 1.16 -9.52 1.14
CA HIS A 45 0.14 -10.31 1.79
C HIS A 45 -0.41 -9.55 3.00
N ARG A 46 -1.70 -9.72 3.31
CA ARG A 46 -2.31 -9.06 4.48
C ARG A 46 -1.60 -9.36 5.80
N GLY A 47 -1.05 -10.56 5.95
CA GLY A 47 -0.23 -10.93 7.11
C GLY A 47 1.03 -10.06 7.27
N GLU A 48 1.68 -9.66 6.18
CA GLU A 48 2.86 -8.77 6.24
C GLU A 48 2.45 -7.36 6.67
N VAL A 49 1.33 -6.85 6.16
CA VAL A 49 0.77 -5.55 6.57
C VAL A 49 0.45 -5.55 8.07
N VAL A 50 -0.15 -6.64 8.55
CA VAL A 50 -0.50 -6.84 9.97
C VAL A 50 0.76 -6.89 10.84
N GLU A 51 1.81 -7.58 10.40
CA GLU A 51 3.09 -7.62 11.12
C GLU A 51 3.73 -6.24 11.23
N ILE A 52 3.71 -5.46 10.14
CA ILE A 52 4.21 -4.08 10.12
C ILE A 52 3.41 -3.21 11.12
N LEU A 53 2.08 -3.31 11.11
CA LEU A 53 1.22 -2.56 12.03
C LEU A 53 1.48 -2.94 13.49
N ALA A 54 1.64 -4.22 13.80
CA ALA A 54 1.95 -4.70 15.15
C ALA A 54 3.30 -4.18 15.65
N LYS A 55 4.31 -4.02 14.77
CA LYS A 55 5.61 -3.43 15.12
C LYS A 55 5.51 -1.94 15.45
N PHE A 56 4.69 -1.19 14.71
CA PHE A 56 4.54 0.26 14.91
C PHE A 56 3.56 0.63 16.03
N PHE A 57 2.54 -0.19 16.25
CA PHE A 57 1.43 0.12 17.14
C PHE A 57 1.12 -1.06 18.09
N PRO A 58 2.09 -1.47 18.94
CA PRO A 58 1.98 -2.66 19.78
C PRO A 58 0.86 -2.60 20.83
N GLU A 59 0.33 -1.42 21.13
CA GLU A 59 -0.74 -1.20 22.10
C GLU A 59 -2.14 -1.51 21.55
N TYR A 60 -2.28 -1.71 20.23
CA TYR A 60 -3.56 -1.98 19.59
C TYR A 60 -3.82 -3.48 19.40
N PRO A 61 -5.09 -3.93 19.47
CA PRO A 61 -5.46 -5.31 19.21
C PRO A 61 -5.51 -5.57 17.70
N ILE A 62 -4.33 -5.68 17.08
CA ILE A 62 -4.14 -6.00 15.66
C ILE A 62 -4.53 -7.47 15.39
N PRO A 63 -5.20 -7.79 14.26
CA PRO A 63 -5.58 -9.17 13.92
C PRO A 63 -4.38 -10.12 13.80
N THR A 64 -4.59 -11.43 13.98
CA THR A 64 -3.54 -12.47 13.83
C THR A 64 -4.03 -13.65 13.01
#